data_AF-A0A9W7T0G2-F1
#
_entry.id   AF-A0A9W7T0G2-F1
#
_cell.length_a   1.000
_cell.length_b   1.000
_cell.length_c   1.000
_cell.angle_alpha   90.00
_cell.angle_beta   90.00
_cell.angle_gamma   90.00
#
_symmetry.space_group_name_H-M   'P 1'
#
loop_
_entity.id
_entity.type
_entity.pdbx_description
1 polymer ?
#
loop_
_entity_poly.entity_id
_entity_poly.type
_entity_poly.pdbx_seq_one_letter_code
_entity_poly.pdbx_strand_id
1 'polypeptide(L)'
;MTSTMLSAVVGSPAIASATPSDVTEKAHHNKHGKGFINPWDSYKDWKPMDIMGKMIWQRLSGQWRDPDTTPPTVPVRKPEFLPTRQTEQLRATWLGHACYYVEFPGGLRVLFDPVFTERCSPLSFLGPKRYTEMPCQITDIPYIDAVVISHNHYDHLSHPTIKTIAEHYPNAHFFVPLGNKPWFAHMRLPDHNVTELDWWDERTISLSPSQRGEGPQEQEDITATIGCLPCQHTSARTAFDKSHTLWASWSVSSGGKKIWFGGDTGYRTVPELSKDEFDYAEKYSHLPHCPAFAQIGELRGPFDLGLIPIGAYQPRFVMSPMHANPYDSVNIFTDTKCQRALGIHWGTWVLTTEDVLEPPRMLKEALKWKGLEPEGLFETCDIGESRVY
;
A
#
# COMPACT_ATOMS: atom_id res chain seq x y z
N MET A 1 -16.04 -20.44 19.36
CA MET A 1 -14.77 -21.19 19.43
C MET A 1 -13.67 -20.18 19.71
N THR A 2 -12.93 -20.32 20.80
CA THR A 2 -11.73 -19.50 21.05
C THR A 2 -10.68 -19.90 20.02
N SER A 3 -10.37 -19.01 19.07
CA SER A 3 -9.27 -19.22 18.14
C SER A 3 -7.98 -19.46 18.92
N THR A 4 -7.22 -20.50 18.54
CA THR A 4 -5.85 -20.69 19.00
C THR A 4 -5.03 -19.43 18.68
N MET A 5 -4.40 -18.83 19.69
CA MET A 5 -3.45 -17.76 19.48
C MET A 5 -2.17 -18.33 18.87
N LEU A 6 -1.65 -17.67 17.83
CA LEU A 6 -0.36 -18.00 17.23
C LEU A 6 0.66 -16.94 17.64
N SER A 7 1.90 -17.35 17.88
CA SER A 7 3.02 -16.46 18.18
C SER A 7 3.98 -16.42 17.00
N ALA A 8 4.44 -15.22 16.65
CA ALA A 8 5.37 -15.00 15.55
C ALA A 8 6.82 -15.13 16.00
N VAL A 9 7.60 -15.88 15.21
CA VAL A 9 9.06 -15.84 15.23
C VAL A 9 9.52 -15.30 13.88
N VAL A 10 10.32 -14.23 13.92
CA VAL A 10 10.85 -13.58 12.71
C VAL A 10 12.34 -13.84 12.60
N GLY A 11 12.76 -14.32 11.43
CA GLY A 11 14.15 -14.62 11.11
C GLY A 11 14.52 -14.24 9.68
N SER A 12 15.77 -14.48 9.31
CA SER A 12 16.21 -14.35 7.93
C SER A 12 15.63 -15.48 7.06
N PRO A 13 15.36 -15.24 5.77
CA PRO A 13 15.01 -16.32 4.86
C PRO A 13 16.10 -17.39 4.79
N ALA A 14 15.69 -18.66 4.64
CA ALA A 14 16.62 -19.78 4.50
C ALA A 14 17.46 -19.67 3.21
N ILE A 15 16.88 -19.08 2.16
CA ILE A 15 17.54 -18.79 0.88
C ILE A 15 17.35 -17.30 0.63
N ALA A 16 18.46 -16.58 0.44
CA ALA A 16 18.40 -15.17 0.08
C ALA A 16 17.88 -15.03 -1.36
N SER A 17 16.86 -14.19 -1.55
CA SER A 17 16.42 -13.81 -2.89
C SER A 17 17.48 -12.96 -3.59
N ALA A 18 17.51 -13.01 -4.92
CA ALA A 18 18.37 -12.14 -5.72
C ALA A 18 18.09 -10.66 -5.42
N THR A 19 19.09 -9.79 -5.52
CA THR A 19 18.92 -8.35 -5.33
C THR A 19 19.55 -7.60 -6.50
N PRO A 20 19.18 -6.33 -6.75
CA PRO A 20 19.88 -5.50 -7.71
C PRO A 20 21.38 -5.43 -7.38
N SER A 21 22.24 -5.36 -8.40
CA SER A 21 23.69 -5.35 -8.22
C SER A 21 24.20 -4.15 -7.42
N ASP A 22 23.45 -3.04 -7.44
CA ASP A 22 23.72 -1.77 -6.78
C ASP A 22 23.04 -1.64 -5.39
N VAL A 23 22.35 -2.69 -4.90
CA VAL A 23 21.62 -2.63 -3.62
C VAL A 23 22.49 -2.22 -2.43
N THR A 24 23.78 -2.56 -2.47
CA THR A 24 24.75 -2.26 -1.40
C THR A 24 25.16 -0.80 -1.39
N GLU A 25 24.94 -0.06 -2.48
CA GLU A 25 25.24 1.38 -2.56
C GLU A 25 24.25 2.24 -1.77
N LYS A 26 23.08 1.66 -1.45
CA LYS A 26 21.99 2.26 -0.67
C LYS A 26 21.67 3.68 -1.16
N ALA A 27 21.48 3.82 -2.48
CA ALA A 27 21.31 5.12 -3.14
C ALA A 27 20.13 5.94 -2.61
N HIS A 28 19.13 5.29 -2.04
CA HIS A 28 17.96 5.92 -1.41
C HIS A 28 18.21 6.46 -0.01
N HIS A 29 19.36 6.17 0.61
CA HIS A 29 19.75 6.79 1.89
C HIS A 29 20.34 8.17 1.60
N ASN A 30 19.85 9.20 2.29
CA ASN A 30 20.35 10.56 2.10
C ASN A 30 21.79 10.70 2.64
N LYS A 31 22.79 10.54 1.77
CA LYS A 31 24.22 10.61 2.13
C LYS A 31 24.66 12.00 2.62
N HIS A 32 23.85 13.03 2.40
CA HIS A 32 24.15 14.43 2.73
C HIS A 32 23.25 15.00 3.83
N GLY A 33 22.44 14.17 4.49
CA GLY A 33 21.50 14.63 5.49
C GLY A 33 20.88 13.49 6.28
N LYS A 34 19.72 13.78 6.88
CA LYS A 34 18.91 12.78 7.56
C LYS A 34 17.86 12.22 6.59
N GLY A 35 17.54 10.94 6.75
CA GLY A 35 16.42 10.31 6.07
C GLY A 35 16.77 9.73 4.70
N PHE A 36 15.80 9.75 3.81
CA PHE A 36 15.80 9.01 2.56
C PHE A 36 15.46 9.92 1.37
N ILE A 37 15.82 9.48 0.17
CA ILE A 37 15.59 10.17 -1.11
C ILE A 37 15.10 9.17 -2.15
N ASN A 38 14.41 9.66 -3.18
CA ASN A 38 14.22 8.88 -4.40
C ASN A 38 15.48 8.98 -5.25
N PRO A 39 16.11 7.85 -5.64
CA PRO A 39 17.36 7.85 -6.39
C PRO A 39 17.17 7.93 -7.91
N TRP A 40 15.92 7.96 -8.41
CA TRP A 40 15.62 7.83 -9.83
C TRP A 40 15.30 9.17 -10.50
N ASP A 41 15.74 9.33 -11.75
CA ASP A 41 15.47 10.51 -12.59
C ASP A 41 13.97 10.75 -12.85
N SER A 42 13.15 9.72 -12.68
CA SER A 42 11.68 9.77 -12.76
C SER A 42 11.03 10.54 -11.61
N TYR A 43 11.76 10.81 -10.52
CA TYR A 43 11.28 11.58 -9.38
C TYR A 43 11.73 13.03 -9.43
N LYS A 44 10.81 13.93 -9.07
CA LYS A 44 11.11 15.34 -8.86
C LYS A 44 10.62 15.76 -7.48
N ASP A 45 11.56 16.22 -6.66
CA ASP A 45 11.19 16.76 -5.35
C ASP A 45 10.63 18.18 -5.48
N TRP A 46 9.42 18.37 -5.00
CA TRP A 46 8.83 19.69 -4.89
C TRP A 46 9.10 20.27 -3.50
N LYS A 47 9.46 21.56 -3.47
CA LYS A 47 9.50 22.29 -2.19
C LYS A 47 8.06 22.51 -1.72
N PRO A 48 7.76 22.37 -0.42
CA PRO A 48 6.42 22.59 0.10
C PRO A 48 5.80 23.95 -0.30
N MET A 49 6.62 25.00 -0.36
CA MET A 49 6.18 26.33 -0.81
C MET A 49 5.76 26.36 -2.28
N ASP A 50 6.43 25.59 -3.15
CA ASP A 50 6.08 25.49 -4.57
C ASP A 50 4.74 24.76 -4.75
N ILE A 51 4.53 23.66 -4.01
CA ILE A 51 3.25 22.94 -3.98
C ILE A 51 2.14 23.88 -3.51
N MET A 52 2.34 24.53 -2.36
CA MET A 52 1.37 25.46 -1.78
C MET A 52 1.02 26.59 -2.76
N GLY A 53 2.03 27.21 -3.37
CA GLY A 53 1.83 28.28 -4.36
C GLY A 53 1.03 27.82 -5.57
N LYS A 54 1.33 26.63 -6.10
CA LYS A 54 0.59 26.02 -7.23
C LYS A 54 -0.86 25.70 -6.86
N MET A 55 -1.10 25.13 -5.68
CA MET A 55 -2.46 24.83 -5.21
C MET A 55 -3.28 26.11 -4.99
N ILE A 56 -2.69 27.15 -4.38
CA ILE A 56 -3.34 28.47 -4.23
C ILE A 56 -3.68 29.06 -5.60
N TRP A 57 -2.74 29.02 -6.54
CA TRP A 57 -2.96 29.50 -7.91
C TRP A 57 -4.13 28.80 -8.58
N GLN A 58 -4.22 27.46 -8.47
CA GLN A 58 -5.35 26.71 -9.02
C GLN A 58 -6.70 27.11 -8.42
N ARG A 59 -6.75 27.40 -7.11
CA ARG A 59 -7.96 27.90 -6.47
C ARG A 59 -8.34 29.29 -6.99
N LEU A 60 -7.37 30.20 -7.08
CA LEU A 60 -7.60 31.56 -7.57
C LEU A 60 -7.95 31.62 -9.05
N SER A 61 -7.41 30.71 -9.87
CA SER A 61 -7.68 30.63 -11.31
C SER A 61 -8.97 29.86 -11.65
N GLY A 62 -9.66 29.29 -10.66
CA GLY A 62 -10.85 28.47 -10.86
C GLY A 62 -10.57 27.09 -11.49
N GLN A 63 -9.31 26.68 -11.55
CA GLN A 63 -8.92 25.35 -12.05
C GLN A 63 -9.06 24.25 -10.99
N TRP A 64 -9.08 24.63 -9.71
CA TRP A 64 -9.33 23.71 -8.60
C TRP A 64 -10.76 23.17 -8.68
N ARG A 65 -10.90 21.85 -8.61
CA ARG A 65 -12.20 21.18 -8.51
C ARG A 65 -12.33 20.60 -7.12
N ASP A 66 -13.48 20.83 -6.49
CA ASP A 66 -13.87 20.12 -5.28
C ASP A 66 -14.69 18.91 -5.72
N PRO A 67 -14.18 17.68 -5.54
CA PRO A 67 -14.89 16.47 -5.97
C PRO A 67 -16.26 16.32 -5.30
N ASP A 68 -17.25 15.90 -6.08
CA ASP A 68 -18.57 15.58 -5.53
C ASP A 68 -18.47 14.26 -4.74
N THR A 69 -18.94 14.29 -3.51
CA THR A 69 -18.95 13.15 -2.58
C THR A 69 -20.37 12.68 -2.26
N THR A 70 -21.36 13.25 -2.95
CA THR A 70 -22.76 12.85 -2.79
C THR A 70 -23.00 11.50 -3.47
N PRO A 71 -23.77 10.60 -2.84
CA PRO A 71 -24.10 9.32 -3.46
C PRO A 71 -24.85 9.49 -4.80
N PRO A 72 -24.64 8.57 -5.76
CA PRO A 72 -23.92 7.31 -5.63
C PRO A 72 -22.39 7.47 -5.68
N THR A 73 -21.71 7.00 -4.63
CA THR A 73 -20.25 6.82 -4.57
C THR A 73 -19.94 5.32 -4.56
N VAL A 74 -18.72 4.92 -4.20
CA VAL A 74 -18.33 3.50 -4.10
C VAL A 74 -19.25 2.77 -3.12
N PRO A 75 -19.91 1.67 -3.53
CA PRO A 75 -20.75 0.91 -2.62
C PRO A 75 -19.95 0.37 -1.43
N VAL A 76 -20.57 0.42 -0.26
CA VAL A 76 -20.04 -0.18 0.97
C VAL A 76 -20.92 -1.37 1.34
N ARG A 77 -20.30 -2.52 1.57
CA ARG A 77 -20.97 -3.74 2.03
C ARG A 77 -20.25 -4.30 3.25
N LYS A 78 -20.97 -5.10 4.03
CA LYS A 78 -20.38 -5.81 5.16
C LYS A 78 -19.41 -6.89 4.64
N PRO A 79 -18.17 -6.96 5.13
CA PRO A 79 -17.23 -8.00 4.76
C PRO A 79 -17.66 -9.39 5.19
N GLU A 80 -17.31 -10.38 4.37
CA GLU A 80 -17.45 -11.81 4.69
C GLU A 80 -16.05 -12.43 4.80
N PHE A 81 -15.56 -12.51 6.04
CA PHE A 81 -14.28 -13.15 6.35
C PHE A 81 -14.44 -14.66 6.48
N LEU A 82 -13.38 -15.44 6.20
CA LEU A 82 -13.44 -16.87 6.42
C LEU A 82 -13.56 -17.18 7.92
N PRO A 83 -14.46 -18.11 8.32
CA PRO A 83 -14.64 -18.47 9.72
C PRO A 83 -13.47 -19.28 10.29
N THR A 84 -12.58 -19.78 9.42
CA THR A 84 -11.39 -20.53 9.79
C THR A 84 -10.20 -20.12 8.92
N ARG A 85 -9.01 -20.59 9.29
CA ARG A 85 -7.77 -20.37 8.52
C ARG A 85 -7.66 -21.24 7.26
N GLN A 86 -8.45 -22.30 7.16
CA GLN A 86 -8.36 -23.28 6.07
C GLN A 86 -8.92 -22.71 4.78
N THR A 87 -8.06 -22.59 3.76
CA THR A 87 -8.41 -22.22 2.40
C THR A 87 -7.32 -22.71 1.46
N GLU A 88 -7.70 -23.10 0.25
CA GLU A 88 -6.76 -23.38 -0.86
C GLU A 88 -6.57 -22.16 -1.77
N GLN A 89 -7.40 -21.13 -1.59
CA GLN A 89 -7.47 -19.95 -2.46
C GLN A 89 -6.96 -18.70 -1.74
N LEU A 90 -6.35 -17.79 -2.50
CA LEU A 90 -5.97 -16.47 -2.02
C LEU A 90 -7.19 -15.56 -2.06
N ARG A 91 -7.58 -14.99 -0.93
CA ARG A 91 -8.73 -14.08 -0.86
C ARG A 91 -8.30 -12.70 -0.39
N ALA A 92 -8.74 -11.66 -1.10
CA ALA A 92 -8.41 -10.27 -0.79
C ALA A 92 -9.71 -9.48 -0.58
N THR A 93 -9.86 -8.89 0.59
CA THR A 93 -11.02 -8.08 0.97
C THR A 93 -10.61 -6.61 1.07
N TRP A 94 -11.25 -5.75 0.28
CA TRP A 94 -10.95 -4.32 0.33
C TRP A 94 -11.67 -3.68 1.51
N LEU A 95 -10.94 -3.03 2.41
CA LEU A 95 -11.50 -2.37 3.59
C LEU A 95 -11.53 -0.84 3.44
N GLY A 96 -11.27 -0.36 2.22
CA GLY A 96 -11.26 1.03 1.82
C GLY A 96 -9.86 1.61 1.71
N HIS A 97 -9.68 2.55 0.79
CA HIS A 97 -8.41 3.26 0.55
C HIS A 97 -7.28 2.29 0.21
N ALA A 98 -6.15 2.35 0.90
CA ALA A 98 -5.03 1.41 0.77
C ALA A 98 -5.21 0.11 1.59
N CYS A 99 -6.28 -0.01 2.37
CA CYS A 99 -6.43 -1.12 3.30
C CYS A 99 -7.03 -2.37 2.65
N TYR A 100 -6.25 -3.44 2.63
CA TYR A 100 -6.70 -4.77 2.23
C TYR A 100 -6.42 -5.78 3.34
N TYR A 101 -7.39 -6.66 3.57
CA TYR A 101 -7.21 -7.88 4.35
C TYR A 101 -7.05 -9.07 3.42
N VAL A 102 -5.90 -9.75 3.51
CA VAL A 102 -5.55 -10.85 2.62
C VAL A 102 -5.45 -12.16 3.40
N GLU A 103 -6.19 -13.15 2.92
CA GLU A 103 -6.30 -14.49 3.46
C GLU A 103 -5.56 -15.45 2.53
N PHE A 104 -4.36 -15.87 2.96
CA PHE A 104 -3.53 -16.78 2.17
C PHE A 104 -3.96 -18.24 2.39
N PRO A 105 -3.74 -19.10 1.38
CA PRO A 105 -3.63 -20.53 1.60
C PRO A 105 -2.56 -20.83 2.66
N GLY A 106 -2.73 -21.92 3.41
CA GLY A 106 -1.87 -22.23 4.55
C GLY A 106 -2.13 -21.39 5.81
N GLY A 107 -3.06 -20.41 5.75
CA GLY A 107 -3.68 -19.84 6.95
C GLY A 107 -3.16 -18.48 7.41
N LEU A 108 -2.17 -17.89 6.74
CA LEU A 108 -1.68 -16.54 7.06
C LEU A 108 -2.77 -15.49 6.79
N ARG A 109 -2.89 -14.50 7.68
CA ARG A 109 -3.84 -13.38 7.58
C ARG A 109 -3.09 -12.05 7.74
N VAL A 110 -3.03 -11.28 6.65
CA VAL A 110 -2.25 -10.05 6.57
C VAL A 110 -3.14 -8.85 6.33
N LEU A 111 -2.92 -7.78 7.08
CA LEU A 111 -3.62 -6.51 6.94
C LEU A 111 -2.65 -5.44 6.45
N PHE A 112 -2.95 -4.82 5.31
CA PHE A 112 -2.14 -3.76 4.71
C PHE A 112 -2.70 -2.39 5.07
N ASP A 113 -1.82 -1.44 5.41
CA ASP A 113 -2.12 -0.02 5.69
C ASP A 113 -3.47 0.26 6.37
N PRO A 114 -3.73 -0.32 7.56
CA PRO A 114 -5.04 -0.20 8.18
C PRO A 114 -5.32 1.20 8.72
N VAL A 115 -6.41 1.80 8.23
CA VAL A 115 -6.95 3.06 8.75
C VAL A 115 -8.47 2.96 8.95
N PHE A 116 -8.85 2.78 10.22
CA PHE A 116 -10.23 2.65 10.69
C PHE A 116 -10.62 3.90 11.47
N THR A 117 -10.47 5.06 10.82
CA THR A 117 -10.84 6.36 11.37
C THR A 117 -11.72 7.14 10.40
N GLU A 118 -12.49 8.08 10.95
CA GLU A 118 -13.31 9.00 10.16
C GLU A 118 -12.44 9.99 9.37
N ARG A 119 -11.29 10.40 9.93
CA ARG A 119 -10.35 11.33 9.30
C ARG A 119 -8.94 10.75 9.23
N CYS A 120 -8.23 11.07 8.16
CA CYS A 120 -6.79 10.81 8.01
C CYS A 120 -5.99 12.07 8.37
N SER A 121 -5.85 12.34 9.67
CA SER A 121 -5.26 13.58 10.19
C SER A 121 -4.68 13.38 11.59
N PRO A 122 -3.69 14.19 12.02
CA PRO A 122 -3.28 14.24 13.42
C PRO A 122 -4.37 14.74 14.36
N LEU A 123 -5.36 15.48 13.84
CA LEU A 123 -6.44 16.09 14.61
C LEU A 123 -7.76 15.39 14.28
N SER A 124 -8.52 15.01 15.31
CA SER A 124 -9.82 14.35 15.11
C SER A 124 -10.89 15.24 14.48
N PHE A 125 -10.74 16.57 14.55
CA PHE A 125 -11.73 17.55 14.08
C PHE A 125 -11.36 18.25 12.76
N LEU A 126 -10.13 18.09 12.27
CA LEU A 126 -9.59 18.80 11.09
C LEU A 126 -8.89 17.83 10.15
N GLY A 127 -8.85 18.12 8.85
CA GLY A 127 -8.24 17.26 7.82
C GLY A 127 -9.26 16.41 7.07
N PRO A 128 -8.85 15.61 6.07
CA PRO A 128 -9.78 14.94 5.17
C PRO A 128 -10.69 13.97 5.93
N LYS A 129 -11.99 14.05 5.66
CA LYS A 129 -13.04 13.17 6.20
C LYS A 129 -13.41 12.13 5.16
N ARG A 130 -13.60 10.88 5.57
CA ARG A 130 -14.06 9.82 4.66
C ARG A 130 -15.46 10.15 4.15
N TYR A 131 -15.72 9.92 2.87
CA TYR A 131 -17.05 10.06 2.28
C TYR A 131 -17.80 8.74 2.12
N THR A 132 -17.10 7.61 2.29
CA THR A 132 -17.70 6.29 2.46
C THR A 132 -17.65 5.85 3.91
N GLU A 133 -18.55 4.96 4.34
CA GLU A 133 -18.52 4.40 5.69
C GLU A 133 -17.39 3.37 5.86
N MET A 134 -17.04 3.04 7.10
CA MET A 134 -16.18 1.88 7.38
C MET A 134 -16.98 0.60 7.18
N PRO A 135 -16.51 -0.38 6.40
CA PRO A 135 -17.27 -1.60 6.14
C PRO A 135 -17.39 -2.51 7.39
N CYS A 136 -16.45 -2.41 8.33
CA CYS A 136 -16.45 -3.12 9.60
C CYS A 136 -15.59 -2.38 10.64
N GLN A 137 -15.56 -2.88 11.87
CA GLN A 137 -14.58 -2.50 12.89
C GLN A 137 -13.36 -3.43 12.85
N ILE A 138 -12.25 -3.00 13.44
CA ILE A 138 -11.06 -3.86 13.61
C ILE A 138 -11.42 -5.14 14.35
N THR A 139 -12.25 -5.05 15.40
CA THR A 139 -12.68 -6.18 16.24
C THR A 139 -13.59 -7.18 15.52
N ASP A 140 -14.06 -6.86 14.32
CA ASP A 140 -14.87 -7.78 13.50
C ASP A 140 -13.99 -8.73 12.67
N ILE A 141 -12.68 -8.44 12.53
CA ILE A 141 -11.75 -9.23 11.72
C ILE A 141 -11.35 -10.49 12.53
N PRO A 142 -11.57 -11.73 12.05
CA PRO A 142 -11.37 -12.91 12.90
C PRO A 142 -9.91 -13.13 13.33
N TYR A 143 -8.96 -12.80 12.45
CA TYR A 143 -7.55 -13.06 12.65
C TYR A 143 -6.69 -11.95 12.03
N ILE A 144 -5.67 -11.48 12.74
CA ILE A 144 -4.61 -10.63 12.17
C ILE A 144 -3.28 -11.18 12.68
N ASP A 145 -2.47 -11.70 11.78
CA ASP A 145 -1.15 -12.24 12.13
C ASP A 145 -0.04 -11.24 11.83
N ALA A 146 -0.15 -10.56 10.69
CA ALA A 146 0.80 -9.55 10.27
C ALA A 146 0.09 -8.27 9.83
N VAL A 147 0.66 -7.14 10.20
CA VAL A 147 0.29 -5.82 9.69
C VAL A 147 1.46 -5.27 8.89
N VAL A 148 1.21 -4.88 7.65
CA VAL A 148 2.23 -4.32 6.76
C VAL A 148 1.92 -2.85 6.53
N ILE A 149 2.91 -1.99 6.81
CA ILE A 149 2.82 -0.54 6.63
C ILE A 149 3.71 -0.12 5.45
N SER A 150 3.16 0.56 4.45
CA SER A 150 3.94 1.09 3.32
C SER A 150 4.75 2.32 3.71
N HIS A 151 4.17 3.26 4.45
CA HIS A 151 4.82 4.50 4.87
C HIS A 151 4.01 5.20 5.97
N ASN A 152 4.47 6.36 6.42
CA ASN A 152 4.01 6.97 7.66
C ASN A 152 2.94 8.06 7.50
N HIS A 153 2.35 8.27 6.32
CA HIS A 153 1.27 9.25 6.18
C HIS A 153 0.02 8.85 7.00
N TYR A 154 -0.84 9.82 7.31
CA TYR A 154 -1.96 9.62 8.24
C TYR A 154 -3.06 8.69 7.71
N ASP A 155 -3.16 8.57 6.38
CA ASP A 155 -4.07 7.69 5.65
C ASP A 155 -3.52 6.28 5.42
N HIS A 156 -2.28 6.00 5.87
CA HIS A 156 -1.66 4.67 5.83
C HIS A 156 -1.23 4.17 7.21
N LEU A 157 -0.92 5.08 8.14
CA LEU A 157 -0.48 4.79 9.50
C LEU A 157 -1.29 5.60 10.53
N SER A 158 -2.36 4.98 11.01
CA SER A 158 -3.31 5.58 11.95
C SER A 158 -3.06 5.11 13.39
N HIS A 159 -2.61 6.02 14.25
CA HIS A 159 -2.40 5.75 15.68
C HIS A 159 -3.57 5.04 16.37
N PRO A 160 -4.82 5.54 16.34
CA PRO A 160 -5.93 4.85 17.00
C PRO A 160 -6.18 3.45 16.42
N THR A 161 -6.01 3.27 15.10
CA THR A 161 -6.18 1.96 14.46
C THR A 161 -5.12 0.97 14.94
N ILE A 162 -3.84 1.35 14.92
CA ILE A 162 -2.75 0.47 15.38
C ILE A 162 -2.90 0.15 16.87
N LYS A 163 -3.33 1.11 17.69
CA LYS A 163 -3.62 0.88 19.10
C LYS A 163 -4.70 -0.19 19.29
N THR A 164 -5.83 -0.09 18.59
CA THR A 164 -6.90 -1.10 18.65
C THR A 164 -6.42 -2.47 18.18
N ILE A 165 -5.60 -2.54 17.12
CA ILE A 165 -5.01 -3.80 16.67
C ILE A 165 -4.11 -4.41 17.76
N ALA A 166 -3.21 -3.62 18.35
CA ALA A 166 -2.30 -4.12 19.38
C ALA A 166 -3.04 -4.61 20.64
N GLU A 167 -4.15 -3.98 20.99
CA GLU A 167 -5.01 -4.38 22.13
C GLU A 167 -5.79 -5.66 21.84
N HIS A 168 -6.31 -5.84 20.61
CA HIS A 168 -7.17 -6.97 20.24
C HIS A 168 -6.41 -8.19 19.69
N TYR A 169 -5.26 -7.97 19.04
CA TYR A 169 -4.38 -8.99 18.46
C TYR A 169 -2.95 -8.80 19.02
N PRO A 170 -2.71 -9.12 20.29
CA PRO A 170 -1.42 -8.85 20.94
C PRO A 170 -0.23 -9.60 20.31
N ASN A 171 -0.48 -10.65 19.53
CA ASN A 171 0.54 -11.41 18.81
C ASN A 171 0.71 -10.97 17.35
N ALA A 172 -0.05 -9.98 16.88
CA ALA A 172 0.13 -9.46 15.53
C ALA A 172 1.53 -8.83 15.41
N HIS A 173 2.20 -9.16 14.31
CA HIS A 173 3.53 -8.66 14.00
C HIS A 173 3.48 -7.54 12.98
N PHE A 174 4.17 -6.43 13.23
CA PHE A 174 4.19 -5.26 12.37
C PHE A 174 5.46 -5.23 11.53
N PHE A 175 5.30 -5.16 10.20
CA PHE A 175 6.39 -4.94 9.26
C PHE A 175 6.31 -3.52 8.73
N VAL A 176 7.40 -2.77 8.90
CA VAL A 176 7.43 -1.34 8.61
C VAL A 176 8.74 -0.95 7.91
N PRO A 177 8.76 0.12 7.11
CA PRO A 177 9.98 0.59 6.48
C PRO A 177 10.91 1.23 7.52
N LEU A 178 12.21 1.22 7.24
CA LEU A 178 13.25 1.77 8.10
C LEU A 178 12.95 3.19 8.63
N GLY A 179 13.16 3.42 9.92
CA GLY A 179 12.91 4.69 10.61
C GLY A 179 11.54 4.81 11.28
N ASN A 180 10.60 3.89 11.02
CA ASN A 180 9.26 3.92 11.59
C ASN A 180 9.11 3.23 12.96
N LYS A 181 9.96 2.28 13.34
CA LYS A 181 9.86 1.55 14.63
C LYS A 181 9.85 2.45 15.87
N PRO A 182 10.61 3.57 15.93
CA PRO A 182 10.50 4.50 17.04
C PRO A 182 9.06 5.03 17.25
N TRP A 183 8.26 5.17 16.19
CA TRP A 183 6.85 5.57 16.30
C TRP A 183 6.02 4.51 17.05
N PHE A 184 6.27 3.22 16.80
CA PHE A 184 5.62 2.10 17.50
C PHE A 184 6.09 1.98 18.95
N ALA A 185 7.39 2.21 19.21
CA ALA A 185 7.92 2.22 20.55
C ALA A 185 7.30 3.33 21.42
N HIS A 186 7.04 4.52 20.86
CA HIS A 186 6.33 5.60 21.58
C HIS A 186 4.89 5.23 21.96
N MET A 187 4.24 4.36 21.18
CA MET A 187 2.93 3.79 21.54
C MET A 187 3.02 2.64 22.55
N ARG A 188 4.22 2.29 22.99
CA ARG A 188 4.52 1.19 23.93
C ARG A 188 4.21 -0.20 23.37
N LEU A 189 4.25 -0.38 22.05
CA LEU A 189 4.23 -1.71 21.47
C LEU A 189 5.57 -2.43 21.79
N PRO A 190 5.54 -3.73 22.13
CA PRO A 190 6.76 -4.48 22.38
C PRO A 190 7.69 -4.46 21.17
N ASP A 191 8.99 -4.22 21.40
CA ASP A 191 9.99 -4.12 20.33
C ASP A 191 10.05 -5.36 19.43
N HIS A 192 9.82 -6.54 20.02
CA HIS A 192 9.82 -7.81 19.31
C HIS A 192 8.61 -8.03 18.39
N ASN A 193 7.54 -7.24 18.53
CA ASN A 193 6.39 -7.29 17.62
C ASN A 193 6.59 -6.41 16.38
N VAL A 194 7.69 -5.67 16.27
CA VAL A 194 7.90 -4.73 15.16
C VAL A 194 9.22 -5.00 14.47
N THR A 195 9.17 -5.25 13.17
CA THR A 195 10.35 -5.43 12.33
C THR A 195 10.44 -4.31 11.31
N GLU A 196 11.54 -3.56 11.39
CA GLU A 196 11.94 -2.60 10.37
C GLU A 196 12.74 -3.28 9.27
N LEU A 197 12.46 -2.90 8.04
CA LEU A 197 13.17 -3.39 6.86
C LEU A 197 13.54 -2.24 5.93
N ASP A 198 14.72 -2.35 5.36
CA ASP A 198 15.16 -1.49 4.27
C ASP A 198 14.76 -2.09 2.91
N TRP A 199 14.82 -1.30 1.84
CA TRP A 199 14.55 -1.83 0.50
C TRP A 199 15.45 -3.01 0.18
N TRP A 200 14.81 -4.04 -0.38
CA TRP A 200 15.33 -5.36 -0.73
C TRP A 200 15.66 -6.27 0.45
N ASP A 201 15.40 -5.86 1.69
CA ASP A 201 15.45 -6.76 2.83
C ASP A 201 14.23 -7.68 2.85
N GLU A 202 14.45 -8.92 3.29
CA GLU A 202 13.41 -9.93 3.47
C GLU A 202 13.49 -10.57 4.84
N ARG A 203 12.35 -11.02 5.36
CA ARG A 203 12.24 -11.82 6.57
C ARG A 203 11.28 -12.97 6.38
N THR A 204 11.58 -14.09 7.01
CA THR A 204 10.64 -15.19 7.18
C THR A 204 9.97 -15.05 8.54
N ILE A 205 8.65 -15.21 8.56
CA ILE A 205 7.83 -15.31 9.76
C ILE A 205 7.29 -16.74 9.86
N SER A 206 7.48 -17.35 11.02
CA SER A 206 6.87 -18.63 11.40
C SER A 206 5.87 -18.36 12.53
N LEU A 207 4.62 -18.78 12.34
CA LEU A 207 3.56 -18.68 13.33
C LEU A 207 3.24 -20.07 13.88
N SER A 208 3.43 -20.24 15.19
CA SER A 208 3.16 -21.49 15.90
C SER A 208 2.16 -21.27 17.03
N PRO A 209 1.33 -22.27 17.40
CA PRO A 209 0.45 -22.18 18.55
C PRO A 209 1.18 -21.78 19.84
N SER A 210 0.67 -20.76 20.54
CA SER A 210 1.30 -20.18 21.75
C SER A 210 1.33 -21.14 22.95
N GLN A 211 0.51 -22.21 22.94
CA GLN A 211 0.54 -23.29 23.93
C GLN A 211 0.71 -24.62 23.20
N ARG A 212 1.89 -25.24 23.32
CA ARG A 212 2.08 -26.65 22.97
C ARG A 212 1.49 -27.50 24.10
N GLY A 213 0.21 -27.85 23.98
CA GLY A 213 -0.35 -28.92 24.82
C GLY A 213 0.34 -30.25 24.52
N GLU A 214 0.44 -31.14 25.50
CA GLU A 214 0.83 -32.54 25.28
C GLU A 214 -0.33 -33.26 24.57
N GLY A 215 -0.33 -33.19 23.23
CA GLY A 215 -1.33 -33.83 22.38
C GLY A 215 -0.91 -33.81 20.91
N PRO A 216 -1.59 -34.58 20.02
CA PRO A 216 -1.27 -34.57 18.60
C PRO A 216 -1.38 -33.15 18.03
N GLN A 217 -0.36 -32.72 17.27
CA GLN A 217 -0.37 -31.44 16.56
C GLN A 217 -1.46 -31.47 15.48
N GLU A 218 -2.62 -30.88 15.73
CA GLU A 218 -3.66 -30.72 14.70
C GLU A 218 -3.40 -29.53 13.77
N GLN A 219 -2.49 -28.62 14.12
CA GLN A 219 -2.22 -27.39 13.35
C GLN A 219 -0.73 -27.24 13.04
N GLU A 220 -0.39 -27.27 11.76
CA GLU A 220 0.95 -27.04 11.24
C GLU A 220 1.37 -25.57 11.40
N ASP A 221 2.68 -25.33 11.48
CA ASP A 221 3.24 -23.98 11.53
C ASP A 221 2.95 -23.22 10.23
N ILE A 222 2.48 -21.98 10.35
CA ILE A 222 2.27 -21.11 9.19
C ILE A 222 3.58 -20.40 8.90
N THR A 223 4.10 -20.52 7.68
CA THR A 223 5.32 -19.84 7.27
C THR A 223 5.04 -18.84 6.15
N ALA A 224 5.67 -17.67 6.23
CA ALA A 224 5.60 -16.66 5.18
C ALA A 224 6.92 -15.91 5.00
N THR A 225 7.15 -15.37 3.81
CA THR A 225 8.27 -14.45 3.52
C THR A 225 7.72 -13.06 3.22
N ILE A 226 8.21 -12.07 3.96
CA ILE A 226 7.86 -10.66 3.84
C ILE A 226 9.08 -9.92 3.28
N GLY A 227 8.93 -9.25 2.14
CA GLY A 227 9.99 -8.47 1.51
C GLY A 227 9.64 -7.01 1.40
N CYS A 228 10.52 -6.13 1.90
CA CYS A 228 10.42 -4.69 1.75
C CYS A 228 11.00 -4.31 0.38
N LEU A 229 10.21 -3.69 -0.48
CA LEU A 229 10.56 -3.39 -1.86
C LEU A 229 10.47 -1.89 -2.13
N PRO A 230 11.23 -1.37 -3.11
CA PRO A 230 11.16 0.05 -3.43
C PRO A 230 9.78 0.50 -3.94
N CYS A 231 9.47 1.78 -3.74
CA CYS A 231 8.45 2.52 -4.49
C CYS A 231 8.86 3.99 -4.58
N GLN A 232 8.22 4.76 -5.46
CA GLN A 232 8.52 6.17 -5.70
C GLN A 232 7.53 7.07 -4.96
N HIS A 233 7.84 7.41 -3.70
CA HIS A 233 6.99 8.23 -2.85
C HIS A 233 7.81 9.11 -1.88
N THR A 234 7.18 9.58 -0.81
CA THR A 234 7.81 10.31 0.30
C THR A 234 7.14 9.88 1.62
N SER A 235 7.65 10.39 2.74
CA SER A 235 7.05 10.22 4.07
C SER A 235 7.00 11.57 4.79
N ALA A 236 6.01 11.84 5.63
CA ALA A 236 5.98 12.98 6.56
C ALA A 236 4.80 12.84 7.54
N ARG A 237 5.00 13.20 8.81
CA ARG A 237 3.89 13.35 9.77
C ARG A 237 3.75 14.76 10.31
N THR A 238 4.77 15.58 10.15
CA THR A 238 4.88 16.96 10.63
C THR A 238 5.47 17.85 9.55
N ALA A 239 5.55 19.15 9.81
CA ALA A 239 6.19 20.08 8.88
C ALA A 239 7.72 19.91 8.76
N PHE A 240 8.36 19.12 9.63
CA PHE A 240 9.82 19.07 9.78
C PHE A 240 10.43 17.67 9.67
N ASP A 241 9.67 16.67 9.24
CA ASP A 241 10.13 15.28 9.14
C ASP A 241 9.93 14.66 7.75
N LYS A 242 9.83 15.51 6.71
CA LYS A 242 9.78 15.04 5.33
C LYS A 242 10.94 14.10 5.05
N SER A 243 10.61 12.91 4.58
CA SER A 243 11.52 11.82 4.22
C SER A 243 12.45 11.34 5.34
N HIS A 244 12.17 11.64 6.62
CA HIS A 244 12.97 11.13 7.74
C HIS A 244 12.82 9.63 7.97
N THR A 245 11.75 9.02 7.47
CA THR A 245 11.49 7.59 7.49
C THR A 245 11.37 7.07 6.06
N LEU A 246 11.64 5.79 5.86
CA LEU A 246 11.50 5.16 4.56
C LEU A 246 10.01 4.95 4.21
N TRP A 247 9.73 4.85 2.91
CA TRP A 247 8.48 4.40 2.31
C TRP A 247 8.77 3.16 1.46
N ALA A 248 7.83 2.24 1.32
CA ALA A 248 8.07 0.98 0.62
C ALA A 248 6.80 0.39 -0.01
N SER A 249 7.01 -0.37 -1.09
CA SER A 249 6.11 -1.42 -1.49
C SER A 249 6.50 -2.73 -0.78
N TRP A 250 5.66 -3.75 -0.85
CA TRP A 250 5.86 -4.99 -0.10
C TRP A 250 5.54 -6.22 -0.94
N SER A 251 6.30 -7.29 -0.72
CA SER A 251 5.93 -8.63 -1.18
C SER A 251 5.61 -9.52 0.01
N VAL A 252 4.58 -10.36 -0.14
CA VAL A 252 4.24 -11.40 0.85
C VAL A 252 4.03 -12.71 0.12
N SER A 253 4.74 -13.75 0.55
CA SER A 253 4.64 -15.11 0.01
C SER A 253 4.24 -16.08 1.12
N SER A 254 3.18 -16.85 0.94
CA SER A 254 2.76 -17.90 1.88
C SER A 254 1.80 -18.89 1.20
N GLY A 255 1.83 -20.16 1.61
CA GLY A 255 0.94 -21.18 1.07
C GLY A 255 1.01 -21.37 -0.45
N GLY A 256 2.18 -21.12 -1.06
CA GLY A 256 2.37 -21.20 -2.51
C GLY A 256 1.81 -20.01 -3.30
N LYS A 257 1.29 -18.98 -2.64
CA LYS A 257 0.79 -17.74 -3.25
C LYS A 257 1.67 -16.55 -2.91
N LYS A 258 1.74 -15.58 -3.83
CA LYS A 258 2.56 -14.38 -3.70
C LYS A 258 1.78 -13.13 -4.08
N ILE A 259 1.84 -12.11 -3.23
CA ILE A 259 1.26 -10.80 -3.52
C ILE A 259 2.32 -9.70 -3.55
N TRP A 260 2.02 -8.64 -4.30
CA TRP A 260 2.73 -7.37 -4.25
C TRP A 260 1.77 -6.26 -3.80
N PHE A 261 2.14 -5.51 -2.77
CA PHE A 261 1.41 -4.35 -2.29
C PHE A 261 2.20 -3.09 -2.61
N GLY A 262 1.67 -2.23 -3.48
CA GLY A 262 2.38 -1.07 -4.00
C GLY A 262 2.56 0.07 -2.99
N GLY A 263 1.72 0.11 -1.95
CA GLY A 263 1.56 1.31 -1.13
C GLY A 263 1.16 2.51 -1.99
N ASP A 264 1.55 3.70 -1.55
CA ASP A 264 1.55 4.87 -2.42
C ASP A 264 2.80 4.90 -3.28
N THR A 265 2.62 5.22 -4.55
CA THR A 265 3.74 5.41 -5.46
C THR A 265 3.36 6.21 -6.68
N GLY A 266 4.31 7.01 -7.17
CA GLY A 266 4.36 7.51 -8.53
C GLY A 266 5.03 6.50 -9.46
N TYR A 267 5.02 6.83 -10.75
CA TYR A 267 5.76 6.10 -11.79
C TYR A 267 6.73 7.01 -12.54
N ARG A 268 6.34 8.27 -12.74
CA ARG A 268 7.10 9.26 -13.52
C ARG A 268 6.70 10.69 -13.18
N THR A 269 7.59 11.64 -13.45
CA THR A 269 7.28 13.07 -13.33
C THR A 269 6.76 13.61 -14.66
N VAL A 270 5.58 14.23 -14.62
CA VAL A 270 4.91 14.83 -15.78
C VAL A 270 4.97 16.37 -15.64
N PRO A 271 5.30 17.11 -16.71
CA PRO A 271 5.25 18.58 -16.68
C PRO A 271 3.80 19.10 -16.60
N GLU A 272 3.63 20.41 -16.44
CA GLU A 272 2.31 21.02 -16.55
C GLU A 272 1.84 20.97 -18.01
N LEU A 273 0.67 20.35 -18.22
CA LEU A 273 0.08 20.10 -19.53
C LEU A 273 -1.19 20.92 -19.70
N SER A 274 -1.57 21.14 -20.95
CA SER A 274 -2.90 21.68 -21.25
C SER A 274 -3.99 20.66 -20.90
N LYS A 275 -5.22 21.13 -20.63
CA LYS A 275 -6.30 20.30 -20.07
C LYS A 275 -6.64 19.05 -20.88
N ASP A 276 -6.55 19.13 -22.21
CA ASP A 276 -6.96 18.07 -23.13
C ASP A 276 -5.79 17.20 -23.60
N GLU A 277 -4.60 17.42 -23.01
CA GLU A 277 -3.37 16.79 -23.43
C GLU A 277 -3.09 15.51 -22.64
N PHE A 278 -2.94 14.42 -23.39
CA PHE A 278 -2.65 13.12 -22.82
C PHE A 278 -1.16 12.99 -22.47
N ASP A 279 -0.85 12.74 -21.20
CA ASP A 279 0.53 12.71 -20.70
C ASP A 279 1.37 11.53 -21.22
N TYR A 280 0.76 10.57 -21.92
CA TYR A 280 1.40 9.46 -22.62
C TYR A 280 1.41 9.62 -24.15
N ALA A 281 1.08 10.80 -24.68
CA ALA A 281 1.27 11.08 -26.10
C ALA A 281 2.75 10.95 -26.50
N GLU A 282 3.03 10.59 -27.77
CA GLU A 282 4.38 10.27 -28.27
C GLU A 282 5.43 11.33 -27.92
N LYS A 283 5.08 12.62 -27.95
CA LYS A 283 6.02 13.70 -27.60
C LYS A 283 6.54 13.64 -26.16
N TYR A 284 5.90 12.88 -25.27
CA TYR A 284 6.30 12.65 -23.88
C TYR A 284 6.96 11.28 -23.64
N SER A 285 7.23 10.50 -24.70
CA SER A 285 7.88 9.19 -24.59
C SER A 285 9.30 9.24 -24.00
N HIS A 286 9.93 10.42 -24.02
CA HIS A 286 11.24 10.67 -23.46
C HIS A 286 11.26 10.84 -21.92
N LEU A 287 10.10 10.97 -21.27
CA LEU A 287 10.05 11.15 -19.82
C LEU A 287 10.49 9.86 -19.11
N PRO A 288 11.42 9.93 -18.14
CA PRO A 288 11.90 8.73 -17.45
C PRO A 288 10.82 8.13 -16.57
N HIS A 289 10.80 6.81 -16.49
CA HIS A 289 9.95 6.03 -15.59
C HIS A 289 10.79 5.39 -14.49
N CYS A 290 10.18 5.12 -13.34
CA CYS A 290 10.84 4.49 -12.21
C CYS A 290 11.26 3.04 -12.57
N PRO A 291 12.56 2.73 -12.63
CA PRO A 291 13.02 1.40 -13.07
C PRO A 291 12.77 0.31 -12.03
N ALA A 292 12.47 0.68 -10.78
CA ALA A 292 12.33 -0.28 -9.69
C ALA A 292 11.21 -1.28 -9.92
N PHE A 293 10.11 -0.90 -10.58
CA PHE A 293 9.00 -1.82 -10.82
C PHE A 293 9.37 -2.97 -11.75
N ALA A 294 10.12 -2.68 -12.83
CA ALA A 294 10.63 -3.71 -13.73
C ALA A 294 11.62 -4.63 -13.00
N GLN A 295 12.53 -4.04 -12.21
CA GLN A 295 13.46 -4.81 -11.37
C GLN A 295 12.72 -5.71 -10.36
N ILE A 296 11.65 -5.22 -9.74
CA ILE A 296 10.80 -6.01 -8.85
C ILE A 296 10.17 -7.18 -9.63
N GLY A 297 9.59 -6.95 -10.80
CA GLY A 297 9.02 -8.01 -11.61
C GLY A 297 10.05 -9.04 -12.09
N GLU A 298 11.28 -8.64 -12.35
CA GLU A 298 12.38 -9.54 -12.70
C GLU A 298 12.91 -10.36 -11.53
N LEU A 299 13.08 -9.74 -10.36
CA LEU A 299 13.75 -10.35 -9.21
C LEU A 299 12.80 -10.99 -8.20
N ARG A 300 11.51 -10.63 -8.22
CA ARG A 300 10.50 -11.14 -7.29
C ARG A 300 9.26 -11.67 -7.99
N GLY A 301 8.92 -11.16 -9.18
CA GLY A 301 7.79 -11.65 -9.94
C GLY A 301 7.97 -13.09 -10.47
N PRO A 302 6.91 -13.70 -11.01
CA PRO A 302 5.55 -13.15 -11.08
C PRO A 302 4.85 -13.16 -9.70
N PHE A 303 3.86 -12.29 -9.55
CA PHE A 303 2.98 -12.24 -8.38
C PHE A 303 1.57 -12.71 -8.78
N ASP A 304 0.91 -13.51 -7.94
CA ASP A 304 -0.49 -13.90 -8.16
C ASP A 304 -1.41 -12.67 -8.15
N LEU A 305 -1.19 -11.74 -7.21
CA LEU A 305 -2.02 -10.55 -7.01
C LEU A 305 -1.19 -9.30 -6.71
N GLY A 306 -1.43 -8.23 -7.46
CA GLY A 306 -0.97 -6.87 -7.17
C GLY A 306 -2.06 -6.03 -6.50
N LEU A 307 -1.72 -5.26 -5.47
CA LEU A 307 -2.57 -4.25 -4.86
C LEU A 307 -1.96 -2.88 -5.19
N ILE A 308 -2.54 -2.16 -6.16
CA ILE A 308 -1.86 -1.08 -6.87
C ILE A 308 -2.68 0.21 -6.77
N PRO A 309 -2.09 1.36 -6.37
CA PRO A 309 -2.83 2.60 -6.19
C PRO A 309 -3.34 3.12 -7.54
N ILE A 310 -4.55 3.66 -7.57
CA ILE A 310 -5.14 4.25 -8.78
C ILE A 310 -5.70 5.67 -8.57
N GLY A 311 -5.69 6.18 -7.33
CA GLY A 311 -6.21 7.50 -6.96
C GLY A 311 -5.15 8.42 -6.35
N ALA A 312 -5.58 9.64 -6.02
CA ALA A 312 -4.76 10.74 -5.49
C ALA A 312 -3.78 11.37 -6.50
N TYR A 313 -4.15 11.46 -7.77
CA TYR A 313 -3.19 11.81 -8.85
C TYR A 313 -3.39 13.20 -9.48
N GLN A 314 -4.44 13.96 -9.14
CA GLN A 314 -4.62 15.31 -9.69
C GLN A 314 -4.19 16.44 -8.72
N PRO A 315 -3.55 17.51 -9.20
CA PRO A 315 -3.12 17.74 -10.58
C PRO A 315 -1.82 16.99 -10.91
N ARG A 316 -1.71 16.43 -12.13
CA ARG A 316 -0.61 15.54 -12.53
C ARG A 316 0.77 16.17 -12.37
N PHE A 317 0.95 17.43 -12.75
CA PHE A 317 2.24 18.10 -12.66
C PHE A 317 2.75 18.37 -11.24
N VAL A 318 1.90 18.17 -10.22
CA VAL A 318 2.29 18.19 -8.81
C VAL A 318 2.38 16.76 -8.27
N MET A 319 1.38 15.94 -8.55
CA MET A 319 1.20 14.64 -7.89
C MET A 319 1.93 13.48 -8.57
N SER A 320 2.20 13.52 -9.88
CA SER A 320 2.77 12.37 -10.61
C SER A 320 4.12 11.85 -10.08
N PRO A 321 5.02 12.67 -9.50
CA PRO A 321 6.24 12.14 -8.89
C PRO A 321 5.96 11.14 -7.76
N MET A 322 4.79 11.19 -7.11
CA MET A 322 4.52 10.46 -5.87
C MET A 322 3.19 9.67 -5.89
N HIS A 323 2.28 9.94 -6.82
CA HIS A 323 1.05 9.18 -7.03
C HIS A 323 0.81 8.85 -8.52
N ALA A 324 0.65 7.56 -8.77
CA ALA A 324 0.29 6.99 -10.06
C ALA A 324 -1.16 7.33 -10.41
N ASN A 325 -1.38 7.79 -11.64
CA ASN A 325 -2.73 7.73 -12.22
C ASN A 325 -2.99 6.31 -12.77
N PRO A 326 -4.21 5.97 -13.19
CA PRO A 326 -4.50 4.62 -13.67
C PRO A 326 -3.65 4.17 -14.88
N TYR A 327 -3.15 5.08 -15.72
CA TYR A 327 -2.22 4.73 -16.81
C TYR A 327 -0.83 4.35 -16.28
N ASP A 328 -0.31 5.11 -15.31
CA ASP A 328 0.91 4.74 -14.58
C ASP A 328 0.71 3.37 -13.89
N SER A 329 -0.44 3.15 -13.23
CA SER A 329 -0.76 1.91 -12.52
C SER A 329 -0.78 0.68 -13.42
N VAL A 330 -1.29 0.80 -14.66
CA VAL A 330 -1.27 -0.29 -15.64
C VAL A 330 0.16 -0.61 -16.13
N ASN A 331 1.02 0.39 -16.22
CA ASN A 331 2.44 0.15 -16.50
C ASN A 331 3.12 -0.54 -15.30
N ILE A 332 2.88 -0.08 -14.07
CA ILE A 332 3.37 -0.72 -12.84
C ILE A 332 2.90 -2.18 -12.76
N PHE A 333 1.63 -2.45 -13.05
CA PHE A 333 1.07 -3.80 -13.12
C PHE A 333 1.87 -4.72 -14.07
N THR A 334 2.20 -4.20 -15.26
CA THR A 334 2.97 -4.93 -16.27
C THR A 334 4.42 -5.14 -15.82
N ASP A 335 5.08 -4.08 -15.35
CA ASP A 335 6.49 -4.08 -14.97
C ASP A 335 6.75 -4.99 -13.77
N THR A 336 5.83 -5.03 -12.80
CA THR A 336 5.91 -5.92 -11.63
C THR A 336 5.53 -7.37 -11.95
N LYS A 337 5.04 -7.66 -13.17
CA LYS A 337 4.58 -8.99 -13.61
C LYS A 337 3.52 -9.59 -12.68
N CYS A 338 2.59 -8.76 -12.22
CA CYS A 338 1.40 -9.25 -11.51
C CYS A 338 0.50 -9.99 -12.51
N GLN A 339 -0.07 -11.12 -12.11
CA GLN A 339 -1.01 -11.89 -12.94
C GLN A 339 -2.43 -11.34 -12.87
N ARG A 340 -2.80 -10.83 -11.69
CA ARG A 340 -4.05 -10.12 -11.39
C ARG A 340 -3.73 -8.90 -10.53
N ALA A 341 -4.62 -7.90 -10.54
CA ALA A 341 -4.48 -6.77 -9.63
C ALA A 341 -5.83 -6.20 -9.17
N LEU A 342 -5.79 -5.56 -8.01
CA LEU A 342 -6.88 -4.77 -7.44
C LEU A 342 -6.45 -3.34 -7.16
N GLY A 343 -7.31 -2.39 -7.54
CA GLY A 343 -7.08 -0.97 -7.32
C GLY A 343 -7.21 -0.59 -5.84
N ILE A 344 -6.25 0.19 -5.35
CA ILE A 344 -6.24 0.76 -3.99
C ILE A 344 -6.15 2.30 -4.04
N HIS A 345 -6.19 2.96 -2.88
CA HIS A 345 -5.95 4.40 -2.73
C HIS A 345 -6.99 5.32 -3.42
N TRP A 346 -8.23 4.84 -3.56
CA TRP A 346 -9.37 5.59 -4.11
C TRP A 346 -10.63 5.28 -3.29
N GLY A 347 -11.75 5.94 -3.57
CA GLY A 347 -13.06 5.53 -3.04
C GLY A 347 -13.35 5.83 -1.56
N THR A 348 -12.43 6.43 -0.81
CA THR A 348 -12.58 6.65 0.65
C THR A 348 -12.46 8.09 1.10
N TRP A 349 -11.34 8.74 0.78
CA TRP A 349 -11.08 10.15 1.10
C TRP A 349 -10.87 10.96 -0.17
N VAL A 350 -11.25 12.25 -0.11
CA VAL A 350 -10.84 13.22 -1.12
C VAL A 350 -9.50 13.80 -0.70
N LEU A 351 -8.42 13.34 -1.33
CA LEU A 351 -7.05 13.81 -1.08
C LEU A 351 -6.58 14.83 -2.11
N THR A 352 -7.24 14.85 -3.27
CA THR A 352 -6.87 15.57 -4.49
C THR A 352 -8.13 16.00 -5.23
N THR A 353 -7.99 16.42 -6.49
CA THR A 353 -9.04 17.14 -7.25
C THR A 353 -9.75 16.31 -8.31
N GLU A 354 -9.36 15.06 -8.55
CA GLU A 354 -10.10 14.17 -9.44
C GLU A 354 -11.48 13.83 -8.90
N ASP A 355 -12.43 13.58 -9.81
CA ASP A 355 -13.74 13.05 -9.46
C ASP A 355 -13.60 11.67 -8.79
N VAL A 356 -14.40 11.42 -7.75
CA VAL A 356 -14.25 10.23 -6.89
C VAL A 356 -14.50 8.90 -7.61
N LEU A 357 -15.21 8.92 -8.75
CA LEU A 357 -15.47 7.76 -9.61
C LEU A 357 -14.66 7.79 -10.91
N GLU A 358 -13.77 8.78 -11.10
CA GLU A 358 -12.83 8.81 -12.21
C GLU A 358 -11.85 7.63 -12.21
N PRO A 359 -11.22 7.23 -11.08
CA PRO A 359 -10.16 6.22 -11.10
C PRO A 359 -10.55 4.87 -11.72
N PRO A 360 -11.70 4.24 -11.38
CA PRO A 360 -12.11 2.98 -12.01
C PRO A 360 -12.45 3.12 -13.50
N ARG A 361 -13.04 4.26 -13.90
CA ARG A 361 -13.34 4.52 -15.32
C ARG A 361 -12.05 4.63 -16.11
N MET A 362 -11.12 5.44 -15.62
CA MET A 362 -9.84 5.70 -16.26
C MET A 362 -8.93 4.46 -16.23
N LEU A 363 -9.06 3.57 -15.24
CA LEU A 363 -8.38 2.26 -15.23
C LEU A 363 -8.80 1.39 -16.41
N LYS A 364 -10.10 1.31 -16.73
CA LYS A 364 -10.58 0.56 -17.90
C LYS A 364 -10.06 1.15 -19.21
N GLU A 365 -9.97 2.47 -19.29
CA GLU A 365 -9.40 3.18 -20.45
C GLU A 365 -7.89 2.91 -20.57
N ALA A 366 -7.16 2.92 -19.46
CA ALA A 366 -5.74 2.61 -19.40
C ALA A 366 -5.42 1.16 -19.82
N LEU A 367 -6.23 0.19 -19.39
CA LEU A 367 -6.08 -1.21 -19.82
C LEU A 367 -6.24 -1.35 -21.33
N LYS A 368 -7.31 -0.77 -21.90
CA LYS A 368 -7.54 -0.74 -23.35
C LYS A 368 -6.39 -0.07 -24.09
N TRP A 369 -5.91 1.06 -23.58
CA TRP A 369 -4.77 1.77 -24.16
C TRP A 369 -3.50 0.92 -24.19
N LYS A 370 -3.25 0.12 -23.15
CA LYS A 370 -2.11 -0.80 -23.08
C LYS A 370 -2.30 -2.08 -23.92
N GLY A 371 -3.48 -2.28 -24.51
CA GLY A 371 -3.83 -3.50 -25.24
C GLY A 371 -4.09 -4.71 -24.34
N LEU A 372 -4.53 -4.46 -23.10
CA LEU A 372 -4.87 -5.49 -22.12
C LEU A 372 -6.39 -5.65 -21.99
N GLU A 373 -6.83 -6.85 -21.62
CA GLU A 373 -8.24 -7.14 -21.35
C GLU A 373 -8.75 -6.25 -20.19
N PRO A 374 -9.84 -5.47 -20.40
CA PRO A 374 -10.33 -4.52 -19.39
C PRO A 374 -11.00 -5.19 -18.19
N GLU A 375 -11.42 -6.44 -18.33
CA GLU A 375 -12.11 -7.23 -17.32
C GLU A 375 -11.27 -8.40 -16.83
N GLY A 376 -11.34 -8.70 -15.53
CA GLY A 376 -10.70 -9.86 -14.92
C GLY A 376 -9.19 -9.81 -14.78
N LEU A 377 -8.50 -8.74 -15.22
CA LEU A 377 -7.05 -8.61 -15.13
C LEU A 377 -6.61 -7.66 -14.00
N PHE A 378 -6.96 -6.38 -14.10
CA PHE A 378 -6.72 -5.36 -13.07
C PHE A 378 -8.03 -4.62 -12.80
N GLU A 379 -8.66 -4.93 -11.67
CA GLU A 379 -10.04 -4.55 -11.40
C GLU A 379 -10.17 -3.67 -10.15
N THR A 380 -11.37 -3.15 -9.95
CA THR A 380 -11.82 -2.56 -8.69
C THR A 380 -12.93 -3.41 -8.10
N CYS A 381 -13.16 -3.31 -6.80
CA CYS A 381 -14.27 -3.96 -6.12
C CYS A 381 -14.98 -2.97 -5.19
N ASP A 382 -16.10 -3.37 -4.60
CA ASP A 382 -16.81 -2.55 -3.61
C ASP A 382 -16.06 -2.56 -2.27
N ILE A 383 -16.25 -1.53 -1.44
CA ILE A 383 -15.68 -1.51 -0.09
C ILE A 383 -16.36 -2.61 0.74
N GLY A 384 -15.57 -3.50 1.31
CA GLY A 384 -15.97 -4.70 2.02
C GLY A 384 -16.18 -5.92 1.12
N GLU A 385 -16.03 -5.80 -0.21
CA GLU A 385 -16.06 -6.94 -1.11
C GLU A 385 -14.77 -7.75 -1.04
N SER A 386 -14.92 -9.07 -1.16
CA SER A 386 -13.80 -9.99 -1.25
C SER A 386 -13.71 -10.62 -2.64
N ARG A 387 -12.49 -10.67 -3.18
CA ARG A 387 -12.13 -11.35 -4.44
C ARG A 387 -11.24 -12.55 -4.15
N VAL A 388 -11.27 -13.54 -5.03
CA VAL A 388 -10.62 -14.85 -4.83
C VAL A 388 -9.77 -15.22 -6.05
N TYR A 389 -8.56 -15.77 -5.80
CA TYR A 389 -7.47 -15.97 -6.77
C TYR A 389 -6.67 -17.26 -6.54
#